data_AF-R6N1A8-F1
#
_entry.id   AF-R6N1A8-F1
#
_cell.length_a   1.000
_cell.length_b   1.000
_cell.length_c   1.000
_cell.angle_alpha   90.00
_cell.angle_beta   90.00
_cell.angle_gamma   90.00
#
_symmetry.space_group_name_H-M   'P 1'
#
loop_
_entity.id
_entity.type
_entity.pdbx_description
1 polymer ?
#
loop_
_entity_poly.entity_id
_entity_poly.type
_entity_poly.pdbx_seq_one_letter_code
_entity_poly.pdbx_strand_id
1 'polypeptide(L)'
;MLALVAASYFSDITLTVAMTPSDFVWQGFMQGNKDGCKEWPIEGESTLSWHGKPLDYMPFVYKHPDYWKVIEQETKGTGNMLCSRKLFDDSEKAYNLTEKEMIKVENICGKLCLIGADDDTLWNTGKYIRRMYGRLKKTPHKCDYEVLVYKYGTHFVFPETLIKLLVPGFSKFVMKFIFKSAKEHADECRQTRIDIDLKLRKAMREWNNM
;
A
#
# COMPACT_ATOMS: atom_id res chain seq x y z
N MET A 1 -0.67 5.10 0.84
CA MET A 1 -0.26 5.90 2.01
C MET A 1 -0.50 7.39 1.80
N LEU A 2 0.17 8.06 0.84
CA LEU A 2 0.02 9.51 0.58
C LEU A 2 -1.45 9.98 0.49
N ALA A 3 -2.28 9.29 -0.30
CA ALA A 3 -3.70 9.63 -0.44
C ALA A 3 -4.46 9.62 0.90
N LEU A 4 -4.16 8.67 1.79
CA LEU A 4 -4.80 8.58 3.12
C LEU A 4 -4.33 9.71 4.02
N VAL A 5 -3.03 10.02 4.02
CA VAL A 5 -2.49 11.13 4.82
C VAL A 5 -3.10 12.44 4.36
N ALA A 6 -3.09 12.72 3.06
CA ALA A 6 -3.69 13.92 2.50
C ALA A 6 -5.17 14.04 2.91
N ALA A 7 -5.97 13.00 2.70
CA ALA A 7 -7.40 13.02 3.03
C ALA A 7 -7.68 13.13 4.54
N SER A 8 -6.75 12.69 5.40
CA SER A 8 -6.89 12.86 6.85
C SER A 8 -6.55 14.27 7.36
N TYR A 9 -5.89 15.09 6.53
CA TYR A 9 -5.49 16.47 6.83
C TYR A 9 -6.37 17.50 6.10
N PHE A 10 -6.82 17.19 4.89
CA PHE A 10 -7.62 18.08 4.05
C PHE A 10 -9.07 17.57 3.97
N SER A 11 -9.96 18.22 4.73
CA SER A 11 -11.39 17.87 4.75
C SER A 11 -12.10 18.08 3.42
N ASP A 12 -11.52 18.89 2.53
CA ASP A 12 -12.10 19.23 1.22
C ASP A 12 -11.90 18.11 0.19
N ILE A 13 -11.10 17.09 0.51
CA ILE A 13 -10.97 15.89 -0.32
C ILE A 13 -12.21 15.02 -0.11
N THR A 14 -13.02 14.88 -1.15
CA THR A 14 -14.32 14.16 -1.08
C THR A 14 -14.29 12.74 -1.66
N LEU A 15 -13.21 12.35 -2.35
CA LEU A 15 -12.97 10.98 -2.80
C LEU A 15 -11.51 10.61 -2.54
N THR A 16 -11.31 9.51 -1.83
CA THR A 16 -9.98 8.96 -1.52
C THR A 16 -9.94 7.50 -1.93
N VAL A 17 -9.05 7.17 -2.87
CA VAL A 17 -8.81 5.78 -3.29
C VAL A 17 -7.39 5.41 -2.90
N ALA A 18 -7.26 4.43 -2.00
CA ALA A 18 -5.99 3.95 -1.52
C ALA A 18 -5.82 2.47 -1.89
N MET A 19 -4.93 2.21 -2.85
CA MET A 19 -4.53 0.87 -3.28
C MET A 19 -3.23 0.48 -2.58
N THR A 20 -3.21 -0.73 -2.04
CA THR A 20 -2.14 -1.30 -1.20
C THR A 20 -1.54 -0.35 -0.14
N PRO A 21 -2.36 0.38 0.63
CA PRO A 21 -1.87 1.33 1.61
C PRO A 21 -1.25 0.66 2.85
N SER A 22 -0.25 1.34 3.42
CA SER A 22 0.03 1.26 4.86
C SER A 22 -0.92 2.18 5.65
N ASP A 23 -1.21 1.80 6.90
CA ASP A 23 -2.09 2.52 7.85
C ASP A 23 -1.33 3.47 8.80
N PHE A 24 -0.04 3.62 8.61
CA PHE A 24 0.84 4.56 9.30
C PHE A 24 1.90 5.10 8.32
N VAL A 25 2.66 6.11 8.75
CA VAL A 25 3.73 6.71 7.94
C VAL A 25 5.03 5.94 8.17
N TRP A 26 5.75 5.61 7.10
CA TRP A 26 7.05 4.94 7.18
C TRP A 26 8.21 5.94 7.22
N GLN A 27 9.33 5.51 7.79
CA GLN A 27 10.61 6.22 7.69
C GLN A 27 10.98 6.47 6.23
N GLY A 28 11.53 7.65 5.96
CA GLY A 28 12.08 8.03 4.67
C GLY A 28 13.26 7.13 4.26
N PHE A 29 13.37 6.88 2.97
CA PHE A 29 14.45 6.10 2.38
C PHE A 29 14.87 6.73 1.06
N MET A 30 16.08 6.42 0.63
CA MET A 30 16.64 6.89 -0.63
C MET A 30 16.86 5.70 -1.55
N GLN A 31 16.64 5.92 -2.84
CA GLN A 31 16.96 4.97 -3.90
C GLN A 31 18.21 5.45 -4.65
N GLY A 32 19.07 4.54 -5.07
CA GLY A 32 20.31 4.87 -5.76
C GLY A 32 21.22 3.67 -5.92
N ASN A 33 22.53 3.90 -5.85
CA ASN A 33 23.52 2.83 -5.82
C ASN A 33 24.59 3.18 -4.79
N LYS A 34 24.37 2.76 -3.54
CA LYS A 34 25.29 3.00 -2.41
C LYS A 34 25.77 1.65 -1.89
N ASP A 35 27.07 1.40 -1.97
CA ASP A 35 27.68 0.14 -1.53
C ASP A 35 27.02 -1.11 -2.14
N GLY A 36 26.57 -1.01 -3.40
CA GLY A 36 25.82 -2.07 -4.11
C GLY A 36 24.33 -2.18 -3.72
N CYS A 37 23.85 -1.36 -2.79
CA CYS A 37 22.46 -1.33 -2.36
C CYS A 37 21.63 -0.39 -3.24
N LYS A 38 20.44 -0.83 -3.65
CA LYS A 38 19.53 -0.02 -4.49
C LYS A 38 18.68 0.96 -3.68
N GLU A 39 18.51 0.71 -2.39
CA GLU A 39 17.85 1.62 -1.47
C GLU A 39 18.31 1.42 -0.02
N TRP A 40 18.19 2.48 0.78
CA TRP A 40 18.56 2.49 2.19
C TRP A 40 17.72 3.51 2.99
N PRO A 41 17.40 3.24 4.26
CA PRO A 41 16.65 4.16 5.10
C PRO A 41 17.52 5.38 5.47
N ILE A 42 16.89 6.55 5.60
CA ILE A 42 17.55 7.78 6.04
C ILE A 42 17.10 8.10 7.46
N GLU A 43 18.06 8.25 8.37
CA GLU A 43 17.79 8.60 9.76
C GLU A 43 17.23 10.03 9.87
N GLY A 44 16.21 10.21 10.71
CA GLY A 44 15.52 11.49 10.89
C GLY A 44 14.51 11.85 9.80
N GLU A 45 14.48 11.10 8.69
CA GLU A 45 13.58 11.38 7.57
C GLU A 45 12.27 10.57 7.67
N SER A 46 11.20 11.21 7.26
CA SER A 46 9.88 10.62 7.09
C SER A 46 9.59 10.49 5.60
N THR A 47 8.81 9.49 5.19
CA THR A 47 8.30 9.43 3.80
C THR A 47 7.42 10.62 3.44
N LEU A 48 6.86 11.32 4.44
CA LEU A 48 5.96 12.46 4.26
C LEU A 48 6.28 13.58 5.24
N SER A 49 6.15 14.82 4.78
CA SER A 49 6.26 16.02 5.62
C SER A 49 5.00 16.87 5.51
N TRP A 50 4.73 17.65 6.55
CA TRP A 50 3.65 18.63 6.62
C TRP A 50 4.20 19.99 7.01
N HIS A 51 3.95 21.01 6.17
CA HIS A 51 4.53 22.35 6.30
C HIS A 51 6.06 22.34 6.53
N GLY A 52 6.77 21.48 5.80
CA GLY A 52 8.23 21.34 5.89
C GLY A 52 8.72 20.59 7.14
N LYS A 53 7.83 20.06 7.99
CA LYS A 53 8.20 19.23 9.13
C LYS A 53 7.91 17.75 8.84
N PRO A 54 8.86 16.82 9.06
CA PRO A 54 8.60 15.40 8.93
C PRO A 54 7.42 14.97 9.82
N LEU A 55 6.51 14.15 9.28
CA LEU A 55 5.48 13.50 10.10
C LEU A 55 6.10 12.41 10.96
N ASP A 56 5.56 12.18 12.16
CA ASP A 56 5.90 11.02 12.98
C ASP A 56 5.79 9.74 12.15
N TYR A 57 6.81 8.89 12.23
CA TYR A 57 6.95 7.76 11.33
C TYR A 57 7.42 6.51 12.05
N MET A 58 7.09 5.37 11.48
CA MET A 58 7.57 4.08 11.92
C MET A 58 8.97 3.80 11.34
N PRO A 59 10.00 3.60 12.19
CA PRO A 59 11.37 3.33 11.74
C PRO A 59 11.52 1.93 11.17
N PHE A 60 12.43 1.79 10.21
CA PHE A 60 12.94 0.47 9.82
C PHE A 60 13.91 -0.06 10.86
N VAL A 61 13.75 -1.33 11.23
CA VAL A 61 14.62 -2.01 12.21
C VAL A 61 16.03 -2.25 11.64
N TYR A 62 16.11 -2.55 10.35
CA TYR A 62 17.39 -2.74 9.66
C TYR A 62 17.92 -1.40 9.16
N LYS A 63 19.23 -1.16 9.36
CA LYS A 63 19.95 0.02 8.84
C LYS A 63 20.75 -0.36 7.61
N HIS A 64 21.28 0.64 6.90
CA HIS A 64 22.24 0.39 5.82
C HIS A 64 23.48 -0.37 6.36
N PRO A 65 23.97 -1.41 5.68
CA PRO A 65 23.45 -2.01 4.43
C PRO A 65 22.47 -3.18 4.65
N ASP A 66 22.24 -3.61 5.89
CA ASP A 66 21.43 -4.80 6.20
C ASP A 66 19.97 -4.67 5.74
N TYR A 67 19.42 -3.46 5.70
CA TYR A 67 18.12 -3.15 5.09
C TYR A 67 17.99 -3.76 3.69
N TRP A 68 18.97 -3.51 2.82
CA TRP A 68 18.93 -3.99 1.44
C TRP A 68 19.25 -5.47 1.36
N LYS A 69 20.19 -5.97 2.18
CA LYS A 69 20.53 -7.39 2.23
C LYS A 69 19.31 -8.25 2.59
N VAL A 70 18.44 -7.80 3.49
CA VAL A 70 17.19 -8.50 3.83
C VAL A 70 16.28 -8.59 2.62
N ILE A 71 16.08 -7.48 1.89
CA ILE A 71 15.29 -7.46 0.65
C ILE A 71 15.88 -8.41 -0.40
N GLU A 72 17.20 -8.39 -0.61
CA GLU A 72 17.86 -9.28 -1.57
C GLU A 72 17.70 -10.75 -1.20
N GLN A 73 17.92 -11.08 0.07
CA GLN A 73 17.75 -12.45 0.58
C GLN A 73 16.31 -12.93 0.46
N GLU A 74 15.33 -12.08 0.79
CA GLU A 74 13.91 -12.41 0.70
C GLU A 74 13.46 -12.55 -0.77
N THR A 75 14.04 -11.77 -1.68
CA THR A 75 13.71 -11.83 -3.11
C THR A 75 14.33 -13.06 -3.78
N LYS A 76 15.56 -13.44 -3.40
CA LYS A 76 16.35 -14.47 -4.07
C LYS A 76 15.62 -15.81 -4.16
N GLY A 77 15.52 -16.35 -5.38
CA GLY A 77 14.93 -17.67 -5.63
C GLY A 77 13.40 -17.74 -5.53
N THR A 78 12.71 -16.64 -5.21
CA THR A 78 11.24 -16.62 -5.13
C THR A 78 10.56 -16.56 -6.49
N GLY A 79 11.24 -16.01 -7.50
CA GLY A 79 10.64 -15.68 -8.79
C GLY A 79 9.81 -14.40 -8.80
N ASN A 80 9.75 -13.67 -7.67
CA ASN A 80 9.27 -12.29 -7.64
C ASN A 80 10.40 -11.33 -8.08
N MET A 81 10.03 -10.18 -8.64
CA MET A 81 10.96 -9.10 -8.94
C MET A 81 11.51 -8.44 -7.66
N LEU A 82 10.70 -8.39 -6.61
CA LEU A 82 11.03 -7.82 -5.31
C LEU A 82 10.15 -8.45 -4.23
N CYS A 83 10.76 -8.84 -3.12
CA CYS A 83 10.09 -9.16 -1.86
C CYS A 83 10.69 -8.28 -0.77
N SER A 84 9.85 -7.64 0.03
CA SER A 84 10.30 -6.83 1.18
C SER A 84 9.42 -7.02 2.42
N ARG A 85 8.45 -7.93 2.38
CA ARG A 85 7.48 -8.10 3.46
C ARG A 85 8.15 -8.40 4.80
N LYS A 86 9.21 -9.20 4.82
CA LYS A 86 10.00 -9.48 6.03
C LYS A 86 10.57 -8.22 6.65
N LEU A 87 11.12 -7.31 5.84
CA LEU A 87 11.65 -6.03 6.32
C LEU A 87 10.59 -5.24 7.09
N PHE A 88 9.39 -5.13 6.52
CA PHE A 88 8.28 -4.38 7.15
C PHE A 88 7.71 -5.11 8.38
N ASP A 89 7.49 -6.43 8.30
CA ASP A 89 6.95 -7.24 9.41
C ASP A 89 7.92 -7.27 10.61
N ASP A 90 9.23 -7.40 10.37
CA ASP A 90 10.24 -7.34 11.43
C ASP A 90 10.31 -5.95 12.08
N SER A 91 10.16 -4.88 11.27
CA SER A 91 10.13 -3.51 11.79
C SER A 91 8.91 -3.30 12.70
N GLU A 92 7.74 -3.82 12.33
CA GLU A 92 6.51 -3.71 13.15
C GLU A 92 6.60 -4.53 14.42
N LYS A 93 7.30 -5.65 14.38
CA LYS A 93 7.56 -6.46 15.58
C LYS A 93 8.52 -5.77 16.55
N ALA A 94 9.49 -5.01 16.04
CA ALA A 94 10.53 -4.37 16.85
C ALA A 94 10.13 -2.99 17.42
N TYR A 95 9.12 -2.34 16.84
CA TYR A 95 8.69 -1.00 17.23
C TYR A 95 7.27 -1.01 17.81
N ASN A 96 7.09 -0.40 18.99
CA ASN A 96 5.77 -0.20 19.56
C ASN A 96 5.09 1.01 18.91
N LEU A 97 4.35 0.74 17.84
CA LEU A 97 3.59 1.75 17.10
C LEU A 97 2.60 2.50 18.01
N THR A 98 2.59 3.83 17.94
CA THR A 98 1.69 4.67 18.73
C THR A 98 0.71 5.40 17.85
N GLU A 99 -0.25 6.08 18.47
CA GLU A 99 -1.21 6.92 17.74
C GLU A 99 -0.56 8.06 16.95
N LYS A 100 0.71 8.44 17.21
CA LYS A 100 1.36 9.54 16.49
C LYS A 100 1.72 9.17 15.04
N GLU A 101 2.22 7.96 14.83
CA GLU A 101 2.60 7.48 13.49
C GLU A 101 1.39 7.04 12.65
N MET A 102 0.28 6.73 13.31
CA MET A 102 -0.95 6.22 12.69
C MET A 102 -1.65 7.27 11.83
N ILE A 103 -2.04 6.86 10.62
CA ILE A 103 -2.89 7.69 9.76
C ILE A 103 -4.31 7.71 10.35
N LYS A 104 -4.85 8.92 10.55
CA LYS A 104 -6.17 9.15 11.14
C LYS A 104 -7.27 8.98 10.11
N VAL A 105 -7.51 7.75 9.69
CA VAL A 105 -8.51 7.44 8.66
C VAL A 105 -9.93 7.85 9.05
N GLU A 106 -10.23 7.96 10.34
CA GLU A 106 -11.51 8.48 10.86
C GLU A 106 -11.72 9.98 10.59
N ASN A 107 -10.64 10.73 10.32
CA ASN A 107 -10.72 12.13 9.93
C ASN A 107 -11.06 12.30 8.44
N ILE A 108 -10.93 11.24 7.63
CA ILE A 108 -11.24 11.29 6.21
C ILE A 108 -12.74 11.57 6.03
N CYS A 109 -13.05 12.46 5.09
CA CYS A 109 -14.40 12.85 4.71
C CYS A 109 -14.76 12.29 3.32
N GLY A 110 -16.04 12.35 2.95
CA GLY A 110 -16.51 11.90 1.64
C GLY A 110 -16.45 10.38 1.46
N LYS A 111 -16.06 9.90 0.26
CA LYS A 111 -15.96 8.47 -0.07
C LYS A 111 -14.53 7.97 0.08
N LEU A 112 -14.33 6.90 0.85
CA LEU A 112 -13.03 6.24 1.07
C LEU A 112 -13.02 4.81 0.52
N CYS A 113 -12.17 4.49 -0.45
CA CYS A 113 -11.95 3.13 -0.94
C CYS A 113 -10.58 2.61 -0.48
N LEU A 114 -10.57 1.54 0.32
CA LEU A 114 -9.36 0.82 0.76
C LEU A 114 -9.26 -0.50 0.01
N ILE A 115 -8.21 -0.67 -0.80
CA ILE A 115 -8.10 -1.80 -1.74
C ILE A 115 -6.76 -2.50 -1.56
N GLY A 116 -6.75 -3.83 -1.46
CA GLY A 116 -5.51 -4.58 -1.29
C GLY A 116 -5.66 -6.09 -1.41
N ALA A 117 -4.53 -6.80 -1.30
CA ALA A 117 -4.51 -8.26 -1.32
C ALA A 117 -3.59 -8.84 -0.23
N ASP A 118 -3.90 -10.06 0.22
CA ASP A 118 -3.14 -10.76 1.27
C ASP A 118 -1.82 -11.38 0.74
N ASP A 119 -1.75 -11.64 -0.57
CA ASP A 119 -0.55 -12.12 -1.28
C ASP A 119 0.40 -11.00 -1.72
N ASP A 120 0.25 -9.80 -1.15
CA ASP A 120 1.23 -8.73 -1.27
C ASP A 120 2.57 -9.17 -0.65
N THR A 121 3.63 -9.09 -1.44
CA THR A 121 5.00 -9.50 -1.11
C THR A 121 5.91 -8.32 -0.78
N LEU A 122 5.43 -7.08 -0.94
CA LEU A 122 6.16 -5.89 -0.54
C LEU A 122 5.87 -5.56 0.92
N TRP A 123 4.60 -5.50 1.31
CA TRP A 123 4.21 -5.33 2.72
C TRP A 123 2.85 -5.94 3.01
N ASN A 124 2.50 -6.03 4.29
CA ASN A 124 1.28 -6.71 4.74
C ASN A 124 0.02 -5.84 4.58
N THR A 125 -0.32 -5.50 3.34
CA THR A 125 -1.45 -4.65 2.99
C THR A 125 -2.76 -5.12 3.63
N GLY A 126 -3.06 -6.41 3.57
CA GLY A 126 -4.29 -6.94 4.15
C GLY A 126 -4.39 -6.70 5.65
N LYS A 127 -3.29 -6.85 6.40
CA LYS A 127 -3.22 -6.51 7.83
C LYS A 127 -3.49 -5.02 8.07
N TYR A 128 -2.86 -4.14 7.30
CA TYR A 128 -3.03 -2.69 7.45
C TYR A 128 -4.47 -2.24 7.15
N ILE A 129 -5.08 -2.74 6.06
CA ILE A 129 -6.48 -2.44 5.75
C ILE A 129 -7.43 -2.95 6.83
N ARG A 130 -7.22 -4.17 7.35
CA ARG A 130 -8.04 -4.71 8.45
C ARG A 130 -7.93 -3.88 9.73
N ARG A 131 -6.74 -3.33 10.04
CA ARG A 131 -6.55 -2.40 11.16
C ARG A 131 -7.33 -1.09 10.95
N MET A 132 -7.23 -0.48 9.77
CA MET A 132 -8.02 0.71 9.42
C MET A 132 -9.53 0.46 9.48
N TYR A 133 -9.98 -0.67 8.94
CA TYR A 133 -11.39 -1.08 9.02
C TYR A 133 -11.85 -1.26 10.47
N GLY A 134 -11.04 -1.90 11.31
CA GLY A 134 -11.32 -2.04 12.73
C GLY A 134 -11.38 -0.70 13.48
N ARG A 135 -10.55 0.28 13.09
CA ARG A 135 -10.58 1.65 13.61
C ARG A 135 -11.87 2.35 13.24
N LEU A 136 -12.22 2.39 11.96
CA LEU A 136 -13.46 3.02 11.45
C LEU A 136 -14.72 2.46 12.13
N LYS A 137 -14.77 1.16 12.46
CA LYS A 137 -15.90 0.59 13.21
C LYS A 137 -16.05 1.12 14.64
N LYS A 138 -14.97 1.60 15.26
CA LYS A 138 -14.92 1.93 16.68
C LYS A 138 -14.86 3.43 16.94
N THR A 139 -14.49 4.23 15.94
CA THR A 139 -14.33 5.67 16.05
C THR A 139 -15.42 6.39 15.24
N PRO A 140 -16.07 7.43 15.77
CA PRO A 140 -16.93 8.30 14.98
C PRO A 140 -16.16 8.86 13.77
N HIS A 141 -16.79 8.87 12.60
CA HIS A 141 -16.20 9.33 11.34
C HIS A 141 -17.30 9.83 10.41
N LYS A 142 -16.91 10.62 9.39
CA LYS A 142 -17.85 11.19 8.41
C LYS A 142 -17.80 10.52 7.04
N CYS A 143 -16.75 9.76 6.74
CA CYS A 143 -16.65 9.11 5.44
C CYS A 143 -17.64 7.96 5.29
N ASP A 144 -18.20 7.82 4.09
CA ASP A 144 -18.65 6.52 3.61
C ASP A 144 -17.42 5.75 3.10
N TYR A 145 -17.34 4.44 3.38
CA TYR A 145 -16.14 3.68 3.07
C TYR A 145 -16.43 2.30 2.46
N GLU A 146 -15.56 1.89 1.54
CA GLU A 146 -15.57 0.57 0.90
C GLU A 146 -14.23 -0.12 1.11
N VAL A 147 -14.25 -1.34 1.63
CA VAL A 147 -13.06 -2.14 1.95
C VAL A 147 -13.03 -3.38 1.05
N LEU A 148 -12.03 -3.44 0.17
CA LEU A 148 -11.85 -4.48 -0.82
C LEU A 148 -10.51 -5.20 -0.57
N VAL A 149 -10.54 -6.25 0.24
CA VAL A 149 -9.36 -7.08 0.54
C VAL A 149 -9.54 -8.47 -0.06
N TYR A 150 -8.59 -8.86 -0.91
CA TYR A 150 -8.63 -10.12 -1.65
C TYR A 150 -7.54 -11.08 -1.19
N LYS A 151 -7.75 -12.38 -1.41
CA LYS A 151 -6.71 -13.38 -1.16
C LYS A 151 -5.54 -13.25 -2.15
N TYR A 152 -5.86 -13.07 -3.43
CA TYR A 152 -4.89 -12.96 -4.53
C TYR A 152 -5.12 -11.69 -5.35
N GLY A 153 -4.07 -10.92 -5.56
CA GLY A 153 -4.12 -9.63 -6.27
C GLY A 153 -2.75 -8.96 -6.38
N THR A 154 -1.76 -9.42 -5.60
CA THR A 154 -0.40 -8.90 -5.49
C THR A 154 -0.34 -7.46 -4.98
N HIS A 155 0.85 -6.86 -4.94
CA HIS A 155 0.99 -5.46 -4.58
C HIS A 155 0.34 -4.51 -5.60
N PHE A 156 0.38 -4.85 -6.88
CA PHE A 156 -0.22 -4.01 -7.92
C PHE A 156 -1.67 -4.39 -8.12
N VAL A 157 -2.60 -4.03 -7.23
CA VAL A 157 -4.04 -4.35 -7.34
C VAL A 157 -4.83 -3.45 -8.32
N PHE A 158 -4.17 -2.87 -9.32
CA PHE A 158 -4.81 -1.91 -10.24
C PHE A 158 -6.05 -2.49 -10.96
N PRO A 159 -7.08 -1.66 -11.22
CA PRO A 159 -8.25 -2.05 -12.00
C PRO A 159 -7.88 -2.59 -13.38
N GLU A 160 -8.59 -3.61 -13.86
CA GLU A 160 -8.30 -4.25 -15.15
C GLU A 160 -8.31 -3.26 -16.32
N THR A 161 -9.22 -2.27 -16.31
CA THR A 161 -9.29 -1.31 -17.42
C THR A 161 -8.17 -0.28 -17.39
N LEU A 162 -7.72 0.13 -16.20
CA LEU A 162 -6.55 1.01 -16.04
C LEU A 162 -5.29 0.32 -16.60
N ILE A 163 -5.12 -0.95 -16.30
CA ILE A 163 -4.00 -1.75 -16.77
C ILE A 163 -3.96 -1.84 -18.30
N LYS A 164 -5.11 -2.09 -18.93
CA LYS A 164 -5.23 -2.15 -20.40
C LYS A 164 -4.90 -0.81 -21.07
N LEU A 165 -5.14 0.31 -20.38
CA LEU A 165 -4.83 1.64 -20.87
C LEU A 165 -3.34 1.98 -20.73
N LEU A 166 -2.71 1.63 -19.60
CA LEU A 166 -1.30 1.91 -19.35
C LEU A 166 -0.35 1.09 -20.23
N VAL A 167 -0.78 -0.09 -20.69
CA VAL A 167 0.02 -0.94 -21.58
C VAL A 167 -0.87 -1.41 -22.74
N PRO A 168 -1.01 -0.59 -23.80
CA PRO A 168 -1.75 -0.96 -25.00
C PRO A 168 -1.17 -2.24 -25.61
N GLY A 169 -1.98 -3.29 -25.78
CA GLY A 169 -1.52 -4.61 -26.21
C GLY A 169 -1.23 -5.60 -25.07
N PHE A 170 -1.75 -5.34 -23.86
CA PHE A 170 -1.67 -6.13 -22.63
C PHE A 170 -1.68 -7.66 -22.87
N SER A 171 -0.51 -8.25 -23.08
CA SER A 171 -0.37 -9.70 -23.02
C SER A 171 -0.34 -10.10 -21.55
N LYS A 172 -0.96 -11.22 -21.20
CA LYS A 172 -0.92 -11.87 -19.88
C LYS A 172 0.52 -12.11 -19.33
N PHE A 173 1.55 -11.68 -20.05
CA PHE A 173 2.96 -11.96 -19.84
C PHE A 173 3.60 -10.97 -18.87
N VAL A 174 3.36 -9.65 -18.96
CA VAL A 174 4.12 -8.62 -18.21
C VAL A 174 4.02 -8.74 -16.68
N MET A 175 2.81 -8.94 -16.16
CA MET A 175 2.59 -9.09 -14.70
C MET A 175 3.21 -10.37 -14.12
N LYS A 176 3.35 -11.43 -14.95
CA LYS A 176 3.97 -12.70 -14.55
C LYS A 176 5.47 -12.58 -14.27
N PHE A 177 6.12 -11.51 -14.74
CA PHE A 177 7.53 -11.24 -14.45
C PHE A 177 7.74 -10.43 -13.18
N ILE A 178 6.69 -9.79 -12.67
CA ILE A 178 6.79 -8.92 -11.51
C ILE A 178 6.53 -9.71 -10.23
N PHE A 179 5.48 -10.53 -10.22
CA PHE A 179 5.09 -11.32 -9.06
C PHE A 179 4.85 -12.79 -9.41
N LYS A 180 5.39 -13.68 -8.59
CA LYS A 180 5.19 -15.12 -8.64
C LYS A 180 3.70 -15.48 -8.53
N SER A 181 2.97 -14.83 -7.62
CA SER A 181 1.53 -15.05 -7.45
C SER A 181 0.72 -14.69 -8.71
N ALA A 182 1.13 -13.65 -9.46
CA ALA A 182 0.50 -13.33 -10.75
C ALA A 182 0.73 -14.41 -11.83
N LYS A 183 1.69 -15.32 -11.63
CA LYS A 183 1.93 -16.50 -12.47
C LYS A 183 1.19 -17.73 -11.95
N GLU A 184 1.23 -17.99 -10.64
CA GLU A 184 0.65 -19.18 -9.99
C GLU A 184 -0.88 -19.09 -9.82
N HIS A 185 -1.40 -17.88 -9.58
CA HIS A 185 -2.82 -17.56 -9.35
C HIS A 185 -3.31 -16.52 -10.38
N ALA A 186 -2.95 -16.72 -11.64
CA ALA A 186 -3.17 -15.73 -12.69
C ALA A 186 -4.65 -15.40 -12.90
N ASP A 187 -5.53 -16.40 -12.85
CA ASP A 187 -6.97 -16.22 -13.07
C ASP A 187 -7.63 -15.56 -11.85
N GLU A 188 -7.26 -15.93 -10.63
CA GLU A 188 -7.73 -15.29 -9.40
C GLU A 188 -7.28 -13.83 -9.32
N CYS A 189 -6.00 -13.55 -9.62
CA CYS A 189 -5.48 -12.19 -9.68
C CYS A 189 -6.24 -11.35 -10.73
N ARG A 190 -6.58 -11.93 -11.88
CA ARG A 190 -7.37 -11.23 -12.90
C ARG A 190 -8.80 -10.98 -12.45
N GLN A 191 -9.44 -11.97 -11.82
CA GLN A 191 -10.79 -11.82 -11.31
C GLN A 191 -10.86 -10.73 -10.24
N THR A 192 -9.86 -10.64 -9.35
CA THR A 192 -9.69 -9.53 -8.41
C THR A 192 -9.65 -8.18 -9.12
N ARG A 193 -8.87 -8.03 -10.19
CA ARG A 193 -8.78 -6.76 -10.95
C ARG A 193 -10.09 -6.36 -11.61
N ILE A 194 -10.84 -7.33 -12.12
CA ILE A 194 -12.16 -7.11 -12.72
C ILE A 194 -13.17 -6.68 -11.65
N ASP A 195 -13.18 -7.35 -10.49
CA ASP A 195 -14.06 -6.99 -9.38
C ASP A 195 -13.74 -5.59 -8.83
N ILE A 196 -12.45 -5.26 -8.66
CA ILE A 196 -11.99 -3.92 -8.31
C ILE A 196 -12.47 -2.89 -9.33
N ASP A 197 -12.37 -3.19 -10.63
CA ASP A 197 -12.83 -2.30 -11.70
C ASP A 197 -14.33 -1.98 -11.58
N LEU A 198 -15.16 -3.00 -11.40
CA LEU A 198 -16.60 -2.86 -11.27
C LEU A 198 -16.98 -2.05 -10.02
N LYS A 199 -16.41 -2.41 -8.86
CA LYS A 199 -16.73 -1.76 -7.58
C LYS A 199 -16.22 -0.34 -7.51
N LEU A 200 -14.98 -0.09 -7.96
CA LEU A 200 -14.44 1.26 -7.98
C LEU A 200 -15.19 2.17 -8.95
N ARG A 201 -15.58 1.68 -10.14
CA ARG A 201 -16.45 2.44 -11.05
C ARG A 201 -17.80 2.76 -10.42
N LYS A 202 -18.38 1.83 -9.66
CA LYS A 202 -19.63 2.07 -8.92
C LYS A 202 -19.42 3.15 -7.85
N ALA A 203 -18.40 3.02 -7.00
CA ALA A 203 -18.07 4.01 -5.96
C ALA A 203 -17.82 5.41 -6.54
N MET A 204 -17.13 5.50 -7.68
CA MET A 204 -16.89 6.78 -8.36
C MET A 204 -18.18 7.39 -8.93
N ARG A 205 -19.09 6.57 -9.49
CA ARG A 205 -20.39 7.07 -9.96
C ARG A 205 -21.27 7.55 -8.82
N GLU A 206 -21.30 6.82 -7.71
CA GLU A 206 -22.01 7.21 -6.51
C GLU A 206 -21.47 8.54 -5.99
N TRP A 207 -20.14 8.66 -5.85
CA TRP A 207 -19.49 9.91 -5.44
C TRP A 207 -19.78 11.09 -6.38
N ASN A 208 -19.76 10.88 -7.70
CA ASN A 208 -20.04 11.95 -8.67
C ASN A 208 -21.51 12.43 -8.63
N ASN A 209 -22.39 11.69 -7.97
CA ASN A 209 -23.80 12.05 -7.79
C ASN A 209 -24.10 12.59 -6.37
N MET A 210 -23.08 12.74 -5.51
CA MET A 210 -23.17 13.37 -4.17
C MET A 210 -23.01 14.88 -4.26
#